data_AF-A0A5B9VXA3-F1
#
_entry.id   AF-A0A5B9VXA3-F1
#
_cell.length_a   1.000
_cell.length_b   1.000
_cell.length_c   1.000
_cell.angle_alpha   90.00
_cell.angle_beta   90.00
_cell.angle_gamma   90.00
#
_symmetry.space_group_name_H-M   'P 1'
#
loop_
_entity.id
_entity.type
_entity.pdbx_description
1 polymer ?
#
loop_
_entity_poly.entity_id
_entity_poly.type
_entity_poly.pdbx_seq_one_letter_code
_entity_poly.pdbx_strand_id
1 'polypeptide(L)'
;MAQSVIEGYLRWLEYESDAHAWVLNSMETVPEERRGSPEFRRAVSILAHVVLARRIWLARLGAAPAPPASAGTLFPEDAEVERVAADWHDVRSLWFAYLRGLDDAALDREVEYRSLDGKRFRNRVRDILDQLYGHSWYHRGQIAMLLRAAGGQPAMTDLIYWSREALPDSEA
;
A
#
# COMPACT_ATOMS: atom_id res chain seq x y z
N MET A 1 6.41 0.25 -29.43
CA MET A 1 7.29 -0.63 -28.64
C MET A 1 6.44 -1.24 -27.54
N ALA A 2 6.59 -2.53 -27.24
CA ALA A 2 5.88 -3.11 -26.10
C ALA A 2 6.37 -2.43 -24.82
N GLN A 3 5.44 -2.02 -23.95
CA GLN A 3 5.78 -1.46 -22.64
C GLN A 3 6.54 -2.53 -21.83
N SER A 4 7.62 -2.17 -21.15
CA SER A 4 8.38 -3.14 -20.36
C SER A 4 7.55 -3.62 -19.17
N VAL A 5 7.85 -4.82 -18.65
CA VAL A 5 7.10 -5.36 -17.50
C VAL A 5 7.34 -4.51 -16.26
N ILE A 6 8.57 -4.02 -16.07
CA ILE A 6 8.91 -3.13 -14.96
C ILE A 6 8.18 -1.78 -15.03
N GLU A 7 7.96 -1.23 -16.23
CA GLU A 7 7.14 -0.03 -16.41
C GLU A 7 5.69 -0.28 -15.97
N GLY A 8 5.16 -1.48 -16.21
CA GLY A 8 3.86 -1.89 -15.68
C GLY A 8 3.81 -1.85 -14.15
N TYR A 9 4.83 -2.37 -13.46
CA TYR A 9 4.92 -2.31 -12.00
C TYR A 9 5.10 -0.88 -11.45
N LEU A 10 5.84 -0.03 -12.16
CA LEU A 10 5.94 1.38 -11.81
C LEU A 10 4.59 2.09 -11.90
N ARG A 11 3.82 1.86 -12.98
CA ARG A 11 2.45 2.37 -13.13
C ARG A 11 1.54 1.89 -11.99
N TRP A 12 1.65 0.63 -11.59
CA TRP A 12 0.91 0.13 -10.43
C TRP A 12 1.33 0.83 -9.12
N LEU A 13 2.62 1.13 -8.93
CA LEU A 13 3.08 1.87 -7.75
C LEU A 13 2.57 3.33 -7.74
N GLU A 14 2.47 3.98 -8.90
CA GLU A 14 1.86 5.31 -9.04
C GLU A 14 0.39 5.30 -8.65
N TYR A 15 -0.38 4.37 -9.19
CA TYR A 15 -1.77 4.18 -8.77
C TYR A 15 -1.90 3.87 -7.27
N GLU A 16 -1.05 3.01 -6.71
CA GLU A 16 -1.04 2.73 -5.26
C GLU A 16 -0.69 3.96 -4.42
N SER A 17 0.24 4.80 -4.88
CA SER A 17 0.58 6.09 -4.28
C SER A 17 -0.66 6.95 -4.10
N ASP A 18 -1.41 7.13 -5.18
CA ASP A 18 -2.58 8.00 -5.18
C ASP A 18 -3.74 7.35 -4.42
N ALA A 19 -3.96 6.05 -4.58
CA ALA A 19 -5.02 5.34 -3.87
C ALA A 19 -4.80 5.36 -2.35
N HIS A 20 -3.58 5.19 -1.84
CA HIS A 20 -3.32 5.32 -0.41
C HIS A 20 -3.47 6.77 0.08
N ALA A 21 -3.06 7.77 -0.72
CA ALA A 21 -3.29 9.17 -0.39
C ALA A 21 -4.79 9.50 -0.31
N TRP A 22 -5.60 8.98 -1.23
CA TRP A 22 -7.05 9.14 -1.18
C TRP A 22 -7.67 8.44 0.02
N VAL A 23 -7.19 7.25 0.40
CA VAL A 23 -7.64 6.56 1.62
C VAL A 23 -7.30 7.39 2.86
N LEU A 24 -6.08 7.90 2.98
CA LEU A 24 -5.70 8.81 4.08
C LEU A 24 -6.61 10.03 4.14
N ASN A 25 -6.83 10.70 3.01
CA ASN A 25 -7.73 11.86 2.94
C ASN A 25 -9.18 11.48 3.31
N SER A 26 -9.64 10.28 2.97
CA SER A 26 -10.98 9.81 3.32
C SER A 26 -11.15 9.60 4.83
N MET A 27 -10.08 9.39 5.59
CA MET A 27 -10.15 9.31 7.05
C MET A 27 -10.58 10.64 7.67
N GLU A 28 -10.23 11.77 7.05
CA GLU A 28 -10.64 13.10 7.52
C GLU A 28 -12.15 13.35 7.41
N THR A 29 -12.83 12.60 6.55
CA THR A 29 -14.29 12.71 6.37
C THR A 29 -15.07 12.10 7.53
N VAL A 30 -14.42 11.34 8.41
CA VAL A 30 -15.05 10.76 9.61
C VAL A 30 -15.24 11.88 10.65
N PRO A 31 -16.46 12.07 11.18
CA PRO A 31 -16.74 13.07 12.20
C PRO A 31 -15.79 12.91 13.40
N GLU A 32 -15.30 14.01 13.96
CA GLU A 32 -14.29 14.02 15.02
C GLU A 32 -14.73 13.17 16.23
N GLU A 33 -16.00 13.27 16.63
CA GLU A 33 -16.61 12.50 17.70
C GLU A 33 -16.68 10.99 17.43
N ARG A 34 -16.53 10.58 16.15
CA ARG A 34 -16.50 9.18 15.71
C ARG A 34 -15.08 8.65 15.51
N ARG A 35 -14.04 9.48 15.54
CA ARG A 35 -12.63 9.04 15.38
C ARG A 35 -12.15 8.16 16.55
N GLY A 36 -12.81 8.17 17.71
CA GLY A 36 -12.56 7.22 18.80
C GLY A 36 -13.18 5.82 18.60
N SER A 37 -14.04 5.65 17.59
CA SER A 37 -14.80 4.41 17.38
C SER A 37 -13.89 3.20 17.09
N PRO A 38 -14.31 1.98 17.47
CA PRO A 38 -13.59 0.75 17.10
C PRO A 38 -13.39 0.62 15.59
N GLU A 39 -14.38 1.03 14.79
CA GLU A 39 -14.34 0.95 13.33
C GLU A 39 -13.24 1.84 12.76
N PHE A 40 -13.17 3.10 13.21
CA PHE A 40 -12.14 4.04 12.76
C PHE A 40 -10.74 3.59 13.17
N ARG A 41 -10.55 3.25 14.46
CA ARG A 41 -9.25 2.76 14.94
C ARG A 41 -8.80 1.51 14.19
N ARG A 42 -9.73 0.60 13.86
CA ARG A 42 -9.42 -0.58 13.05
C ARG A 42 -9.03 -0.21 11.62
N ALA A 43 -9.68 0.78 11.00
CA ALA A 43 -9.30 1.27 9.68
C ALA A 43 -7.87 1.83 9.66
N VAL A 44 -7.50 2.65 10.64
CA VAL A 44 -6.13 3.20 10.78
C VAL A 44 -5.12 2.08 11.01
N SER A 45 -5.43 1.13 11.90
CA SER A 45 -4.60 -0.06 12.16
C SER A 45 -4.34 -0.91 10.91
N ILE A 46 -5.35 -1.10 10.07
CA ILE A 46 -5.21 -1.86 8.81
C ILE A 46 -4.33 -1.08 7.81
N LEU A 47 -4.46 0.24 7.72
CA LEU A 47 -3.58 1.01 6.85
C LEU A 47 -2.13 0.99 7.34
N ALA A 48 -1.92 1.13 8.66
CA ALA A 48 -0.61 0.97 9.29
C ALA A 48 0.01 -0.40 8.97
N HIS A 49 -0.81 -1.46 9.01
CA HIS A 49 -0.39 -2.80 8.61
C HIS A 49 0.09 -2.87 7.16
N VAL A 50 -0.63 -2.26 6.21
CA VAL A 50 -0.24 -2.23 4.79
C VAL A 50 1.11 -1.52 4.61
N VAL A 51 1.31 -0.38 5.28
CA VAL A 51 2.57 0.38 5.23
C VAL A 51 3.72 -0.43 5.86
N LEU A 52 3.50 -1.05 7.01
CA LEU A 52 4.48 -1.90 7.69
C LEU A 52 4.85 -3.12 6.85
N ALA A 53 3.88 -3.82 6.26
CA ALA A 53 4.12 -4.96 5.39
C ALA A 53 5.02 -4.57 4.21
N ARG A 54 4.75 -3.44 3.57
CA ARG A 54 5.59 -2.88 2.49
C ARG A 54 7.01 -2.58 2.95
N ARG A 55 7.19 -2.05 4.16
CA ARG A 55 8.52 -1.80 4.75
C ARG A 55 9.29 -3.09 5.04
N ILE A 56 8.61 -4.11 5.58
CA ILE A 56 9.20 -5.43 5.84
C ILE A 56 9.68 -6.06 4.53
N TRP A 57 8.88 -5.96 3.46
CA TRP A 57 9.27 -6.52 2.16
C TRP A 57 10.46 -5.78 1.53
N LEU A 58 10.54 -4.45 1.62
CA LEU A 58 11.75 -3.72 1.22
C LEU A 58 13.00 -4.23 1.95
N ALA A 59 12.89 -4.48 3.25
CA ALA A 59 14.00 -5.03 4.02
C ALA A 59 14.40 -6.44 3.56
N ARG A 60 13.42 -7.32 3.31
CA ARG A 60 13.66 -8.67 2.74
C ARG A 60 14.28 -8.63 1.35
N LEU A 61 13.97 -7.60 0.57
CA LEU A 61 14.54 -7.35 -0.75
C LEU A 61 15.96 -6.73 -0.68
N GLY A 62 16.44 -6.38 0.52
CA GLY A 62 17.73 -5.71 0.72
C GLY A 62 17.72 -4.22 0.36
N ALA A 63 16.55 -3.62 0.20
CA ALA A 63 16.36 -2.23 -0.25
C ALA A 63 16.16 -1.24 0.91
N ALA A 64 16.00 -1.73 2.14
CA ALA A 64 15.83 -0.92 3.34
C ALA A 64 16.36 -1.67 4.57
N PRO A 65 16.71 -0.99 5.67
CA PRO A 65 16.96 -1.67 6.93
C PRO A 65 15.69 -2.37 7.42
N ALA A 66 15.86 -3.52 8.08
CA ALA A 66 14.77 -4.19 8.76
C ALA A 66 14.14 -3.24 9.80
N PRO A 67 12.79 -3.20 9.91
CA PRO A 67 12.18 -2.51 11.02
C PRO A 67 12.65 -3.14 12.35
N PRO A 68 12.69 -2.38 13.45
CA PRO A 68 13.08 -2.91 14.75
C PRO A 68 12.29 -4.18 15.09
N ALA A 69 12.92 -5.16 15.74
CA ALA A 69 12.21 -6.37 16.21
C ALA A 69 11.06 -6.03 17.19
N SER A 70 11.12 -4.85 17.81
CA SER A 70 10.08 -4.26 18.65
C SER A 70 8.93 -3.61 17.87
N ALA A 71 8.89 -3.74 16.54
CA ALA A 71 7.80 -3.25 15.70
C ALA A 71 6.52 -4.09 15.88
N GLY A 72 6.06 -4.19 17.13
CA GLY A 72 4.72 -4.53 17.56
C GLY A 72 4.04 -5.74 16.92
N THR A 73 2.73 -5.78 17.13
CA THR A 73 1.80 -6.59 16.37
C THR A 73 1.81 -6.15 14.90
N LEU A 74 1.52 -7.06 13.96
CA LEU A 74 1.40 -6.68 12.54
C LEU A 74 0.28 -5.67 12.28
N PHE A 75 -0.68 -5.57 13.21
CA PHE A 75 -1.74 -4.59 13.22
C PHE A 75 -1.56 -3.72 14.47
N PRO A 76 -0.84 -2.58 14.36
CA PRO A 76 -0.68 -1.67 15.49
C PRO A 76 -2.04 -1.13 15.91
N GLU A 77 -2.39 -1.26 17.19
CA GLU A 77 -3.72 -0.90 17.71
C GLU A 77 -3.83 0.58 18.11
N ASP A 78 -2.67 1.21 18.31
CA ASP A 78 -2.44 2.61 18.68
C ASP A 78 -1.87 3.44 17.51
N ALA A 79 -2.15 3.01 16.28
CA ALA A 79 -1.73 3.75 15.08
C ALA A 79 -2.48 5.09 14.97
N GLU A 80 -1.73 6.16 14.79
CA GLU A 80 -2.24 7.51 14.52
C GLU A 80 -2.14 7.84 13.02
N VAL A 81 -3.16 8.52 12.48
CA VAL A 81 -3.30 8.77 11.03
C VAL A 81 -2.09 9.52 10.48
N GLU A 82 -1.63 10.56 11.19
CA GLU A 82 -0.51 11.41 10.79
C GLU A 82 0.79 10.60 10.75
N ARG A 83 0.96 9.68 11.70
CA ARG A 83 2.13 8.81 11.75
C ARG A 83 2.11 7.82 10.59
N VAL A 84 0.96 7.21 10.32
CA VAL A 84 0.78 6.31 9.17
C VAL A 84 1.04 7.03 7.85
N ALA A 85 0.59 8.28 7.72
CA ALA A 85 0.85 9.11 6.54
C ALA A 85 2.35 9.39 6.34
N ALA A 86 3.07 9.74 7.42
CA ALA A 86 4.51 9.96 7.38
C ALA A 86 5.27 8.67 7.03
N ASP A 87 4.94 7.54 7.67
CA ASP A 87 5.57 6.26 7.37
C ASP A 87 5.27 5.81 5.93
N TRP A 88 4.08 6.11 5.40
CA TRP A 88 3.75 5.86 3.99
C TRP A 88 4.61 6.69 3.05
N HIS A 89 4.77 7.98 3.30
CA HIS A 89 5.59 8.87 2.49
C HIS A 89 7.02 8.32 2.33
N ASP A 90 7.62 7.86 3.43
CA ASP A 90 8.97 7.29 3.44
C ASP A 90 9.04 5.97 2.68
N VAL A 91 8.15 5.02 3.01
CA VAL A 91 8.10 3.69 2.39
C VAL A 91 7.85 3.80 0.88
N ARG A 92 6.96 4.71 0.47
CA ARG A 92 6.66 4.97 -0.94
C ARG A 92 7.90 5.44 -1.69
N SER A 93 8.66 6.37 -1.12
CA SER A 93 9.88 6.90 -1.74
C SER A 93 10.93 5.81 -1.94
N LEU A 94 11.10 4.91 -0.96
CA LEU A 94 11.98 3.75 -1.06
C LEU A 94 11.54 2.76 -2.14
N TRP A 95 10.23 2.50 -2.27
CA TRP A 95 9.71 1.63 -3.34
C TRP A 95 9.93 2.20 -4.74
N PHE A 96 9.75 3.50 -4.93
CA PHE A 96 10.07 4.15 -6.22
C PHE A 96 11.56 4.04 -6.53
N ALA A 97 12.43 4.29 -5.56
CA ALA A 97 13.87 4.15 -5.74
C ALA A 97 14.25 2.70 -6.09
N TYR A 98 13.66 1.72 -5.40
CA TYR A 98 13.89 0.30 -5.66
C TYR A 98 13.46 -0.10 -7.08
N LEU A 99 12.21 0.15 -7.46
CA LEU A 99 11.68 -0.28 -8.77
C LEU A 99 12.37 0.42 -9.95
N ARG A 100 12.74 1.70 -9.82
CA ARG A 100 13.48 2.42 -10.87
C ARG A 100 14.90 1.87 -11.09
N GLY A 101 15.44 1.11 -10.14
CA GLY A 101 16.73 0.45 -10.27
C GLY A 101 16.66 -0.96 -10.85
N LEU A 102 15.46 -1.45 -11.20
CA LEU A 102 15.27 -2.79 -11.76
C LEU A 102 15.06 -2.74 -13.27
N ASP A 103 15.39 -3.85 -13.93
CA ASP A 103 14.98 -4.18 -15.29
C ASP A 103 14.05 -5.42 -15.28
N ASP A 104 13.55 -5.81 -16.45
CA ASP A 104 12.65 -6.95 -16.59
C ASP A 104 13.29 -8.27 -16.15
N ALA A 105 14.62 -8.42 -16.30
CA ALA A 105 15.33 -9.62 -15.87
C ALA A 105 15.40 -9.73 -14.34
N ALA A 106 15.58 -8.60 -13.64
CA ALA A 106 15.62 -8.56 -12.19
C ALA A 106 14.30 -8.98 -11.54
N LEU A 107 13.17 -8.92 -12.26
CA LEU A 107 11.87 -9.38 -11.78
C LEU A 107 11.81 -10.90 -11.55
N ASP A 108 12.65 -11.68 -12.23
CA ASP A 108 12.75 -13.14 -12.07
C ASP A 108 13.79 -13.58 -11.03
N ARG A 109 14.52 -12.63 -10.43
CA ARG A 109 15.47 -12.90 -9.36
C ARG A 109 14.75 -13.53 -8.16
N GLU A 110 15.32 -14.61 -7.65
CA GLU A 110 14.85 -15.25 -6.41
C GLU A 110 15.39 -14.53 -5.18
N VAL A 111 14.53 -14.42 -4.16
CA VAL A 111 14.83 -13.76 -2.89
C VAL A 111 14.51 -14.74 -1.78
N GLU A 112 15.53 -15.11 -1.01
CA GLU A 112 15.35 -15.88 0.22
C GLU A 112 15.08 -14.96 1.40
N TYR A 113 14.12 -15.33 2.24
CA TYR A 113 13.79 -14.56 3.42
C TYR A 113 13.32 -15.45 4.56
N ARG A 114 13.29 -14.88 5.77
CA ARG A 114 12.62 -15.49 6.91
C ARG A 114 11.24 -14.88 7.10
N SER A 115 10.24 -15.75 7.22
CA SER A 115 8.91 -15.38 7.67
C SER A 115 8.96 -14.93 9.14
N LEU A 116 7.84 -14.40 9.62
CA LEU A 116 7.71 -13.93 10.99
C LEU A 116 7.72 -15.07 12.01
N ASP A 117 7.33 -16.29 11.61
CA ASP A 117 7.47 -17.51 12.41
C ASP A 117 8.86 -18.16 12.29
N GLY A 118 9.83 -17.48 11.68
CA GLY A 118 11.24 -17.87 11.63
C GLY A 118 11.62 -18.88 10.53
N LYS A 119 10.63 -19.46 9.84
CA LYS A 119 10.84 -20.38 8.72
C LYS A 119 11.46 -19.67 7.51
N ARG A 120 12.21 -20.42 6.70
CA ARG A 120 12.84 -19.90 5.48
C ARG A 120 11.97 -20.17 4.27
N PHE A 121 11.83 -19.16 3.42
CA PHE A 121 11.09 -19.23 2.18
C PHE A 121 11.85 -18.53 1.06
N ARG A 122 11.38 -18.76 -0.17
CA ARG A 122 11.93 -18.21 -1.41
C ARG A 122 10.78 -17.83 -2.32
N ASN A 123 10.86 -16.65 -2.94
CA ASN A 123 9.95 -16.19 -3.98
C ASN A 123 10.71 -15.37 -5.03
N ARG A 124 10.13 -15.19 -6.22
CA ARG A 124 10.66 -14.21 -7.19
C ARG A 124 10.25 -12.81 -6.78
N VAL A 125 11.01 -11.80 -7.23
CA VAL A 125 10.66 -10.39 -7.02
C VAL A 125 9.25 -10.09 -7.55
N ARG A 126 8.89 -10.57 -8.75
CA ARG A 126 7.54 -10.37 -9.32
C ARG A 126 6.41 -10.93 -8.46
N ASP A 127 6.58 -12.12 -7.89
CA ASP A 127 5.54 -12.74 -7.04
C ASP A 127 5.29 -11.89 -5.79
N ILE A 128 6.36 -11.30 -5.23
CA ILE A 128 6.28 -10.40 -4.08
C ILE A 128 5.55 -9.11 -4.46
N LEU A 129 5.87 -8.54 -5.63
CA LEU A 129 5.21 -7.34 -6.13
C LEU A 129 3.71 -7.58 -6.35
N ASP A 130 3.35 -8.64 -7.07
CA ASP A 130 1.95 -9.04 -7.31
C ASP A 130 1.17 -9.21 -6.01
N GLN A 131 1.76 -9.92 -5.03
CA GLN A 131 1.19 -10.10 -3.71
C GLN A 131 0.98 -8.75 -3.00
N LEU A 132 1.93 -7.81 -3.07
CA LEU A 132 1.82 -6.52 -2.40
C LEU A 132 0.69 -5.66 -2.97
N TYR A 133 0.48 -5.65 -4.29
CA TYR A 133 -0.64 -4.94 -4.91
C TYR A 133 -1.97 -5.58 -4.52
N GLY A 134 -2.09 -6.91 -4.65
CA GLY A 134 -3.31 -7.62 -4.26
C GLY A 134 -3.64 -7.47 -2.76
N HIS A 135 -2.62 -7.51 -1.90
CA HIS A 135 -2.74 -7.30 -0.46
C HIS A 135 -3.26 -5.89 -0.13
N SER A 136 -2.73 -4.87 -0.80
CA SER A 136 -3.23 -3.50 -0.68
C SER A 136 -4.71 -3.42 -1.06
N TRP A 137 -5.13 -4.00 -2.17
CA TRP A 137 -6.53 -3.93 -2.64
C TRP A 137 -7.49 -4.62 -1.67
N TYR A 138 -7.11 -5.81 -1.20
CA TYR A 138 -7.85 -6.56 -0.19
C TYR A 138 -8.11 -5.73 1.06
N HIS A 139 -7.07 -5.08 1.60
CA HIS A 139 -7.21 -4.27 2.81
C HIS A 139 -7.88 -2.92 2.58
N ARG A 140 -7.70 -2.28 1.41
CA ARG A 140 -8.45 -1.04 1.07
C ARG A 140 -9.96 -1.28 1.04
N GLY A 141 -10.41 -2.43 0.56
CA GLY A 141 -11.83 -2.82 0.63
C GLY A 141 -12.35 -2.89 2.07
N GLN A 142 -11.57 -3.47 2.98
CA GLN A 142 -11.91 -3.51 4.42
C GLN A 142 -11.95 -2.11 5.04
N ILE A 143 -10.95 -1.29 4.75
CA ILE A 143 -10.88 0.10 5.22
C ILE A 143 -12.11 0.87 4.73
N ALA A 144 -12.50 0.72 3.46
CA ALA A 144 -13.68 1.39 2.92
C ALA A 144 -14.96 1.03 3.68
N MET A 145 -15.17 -0.25 4.01
CA MET A 145 -16.32 -0.67 4.82
C MET A 145 -16.29 -0.04 6.22
N LEU A 146 -15.12 -0.03 6.86
CA LEU A 146 -14.94 0.50 8.21
C LEU A 146 -15.13 2.02 8.28
N LEU A 147 -14.58 2.77 7.32
CA LEU A 147 -14.76 4.22 7.26
C LEU A 147 -16.24 4.60 7.07
N ARG A 148 -16.96 3.84 6.24
CA ARG A 148 -18.42 4.02 6.10
C ARG A 148 -19.15 3.75 7.42
N ALA A 149 -18.81 2.69 8.13
CA ALA A 149 -19.39 2.35 9.44
C ALA A 149 -19.04 3.39 10.54
N ALA A 150 -17.87 4.03 10.43
CA ALA A 150 -17.48 5.12 11.30
C ALA A 150 -18.23 6.44 11.00
N GLY A 151 -18.93 6.53 9.85
CA GLY A 151 -19.68 7.72 9.42
C GLY A 151 -18.95 8.60 8.40
N GLY A 152 -17.80 8.16 7.89
CA GLY A 152 -17.06 8.84 6.82
C GLY A 152 -17.49 8.41 5.42
N GLN A 153 -16.86 9.03 4.41
CA GLN A 153 -17.00 8.73 3.00
C GLN A 153 -15.76 8.00 2.49
N PRO A 154 -15.85 6.71 2.15
CA PRO A 154 -14.71 5.96 1.62
C PRO A 154 -14.17 6.51 0.31
N ALA A 155 -12.86 6.42 0.12
CA ALA A 155 -12.21 6.78 -1.14
C ALA A 155 -12.66 5.88 -2.31
N MET A 156 -12.84 6.48 -3.49
CA MET A 156 -12.97 5.73 -4.73
C MET A 156 -11.58 5.35 -5.22
N THR A 157 -11.24 4.07 -5.13
CA THR A 157 -9.88 3.58 -5.42
C THR A 157 -9.82 2.70 -6.66
N ASP A 158 -10.83 2.73 -7.53
CA ASP A 158 -10.82 1.89 -8.74
C ASP A 158 -9.74 2.36 -9.72
N LEU A 159 -9.00 1.42 -10.32
CA LEU A 159 -7.98 1.73 -11.32
C LEU A 159 -8.55 2.49 -12.53
N ILE A 160 -9.76 2.13 -12.97
CA ILE A 160 -10.43 2.81 -14.08
C ILE A 160 -10.79 4.24 -13.70
N TYR A 161 -11.17 4.49 -12.44
CA TYR A 161 -11.38 5.85 -11.96
C TYR A 161 -10.08 6.68 -12.01
N TRP A 162 -8.95 6.09 -11.63
CA TRP A 162 -7.64 6.73 -11.65
C TRP A 162 -7.09 6.96 -13.07
N SER A 163 -7.28 6.02 -13.99
CA SER A 163 -6.62 6.04 -15.32
C SER A 163 -7.48 6.53 -16.48
N ARG A 164 -8.78 6.73 -16.28
CA ARG A 164 -9.68 7.17 -17.37
C ARG A 164 -9.35 8.58 -17.83
N GLU A 165 -9.38 8.75 -19.14
CA GLU A 165 -9.32 10.05 -19.81
C GLU A 165 -10.75 10.53 -20.10
N ALA A 166 -11.03 11.80 -19.79
CA ALA A 166 -12.27 12.42 -20.21
C ALA A 166 -12.13 12.81 -21.69
N LEU A 167 -12.97 12.23 -22.54
CA LEU A 167 -13.09 12.68 -23.91
C LEU A 167 -13.92 13.97 -23.95
N PRO A 168 -13.61 14.91 -24.84
CA PRO A 168 -14.47 16.05 -25.07
C PRO A 168 -15.85 15.57 -25.52
N ASP A 169 -16.90 16.30 -25.13
CA ASP A 169 -18.24 16.08 -25.67
C ASP A 169 -18.16 16.20 -27.21
N SER A 170 -18.77 15.25 -27.93
CA SER A 170 -18.90 15.38 -29.38
C SER A 170 -19.70 16.64 -29.67
N GLU A 171 -19.17 17.57 -30.47
CA GLU A 171 -19.95 18.69 -30.99
C GLU A 171 -21.23 18.14 -31.64
N ALA A 172 -22.39 18.57 -31.14
CA ALA A 172 -23.71 18.17 -31.61
C ALA A 172 -24.06 18.83 -32.95
#